data_AF-A0A7R9FCM4-F1
#
_entry.id   AF-A0A7R9FCM4-F1
#
_cell.length_a   1.000
_cell.length_b   1.000
_cell.length_c   1.000
_cell.angle_alpha   90.00
_cell.angle_beta   90.00
_cell.angle_gamma   90.00
#
_symmetry.space_group_name_H-M   'P 1'
#
loop_
_entity.id
_entity.type
_entity.pdbx_description
1 polymer ?
#
loop_
_entity_poly.entity_id
_entity_poly.type
_entity_poly.pdbx_seq_one_letter_code
_entity_poly.pdbx_strand_id
1 'polypeptide(L)'
;MELAVDPGVRKLVTVQTLQWSEMVERHRKEEWGTMKGHLAEQQDILKRLMELAQASQMKQVETKHEREIKELNTRQAKVSVETMKEVTNDKALKTKGEKDRRLKEKQQNNTKKFMDERKYAKMKQEKEKDKLKIKHEKEMEELIRDVNNLIEMYKNEEIEYELAPKTEFFA
;
A
#
# COMPACT_ATOMS: atom_id res chain seq x y z
N MET A 1 -33.36 -35.62 -47.52
CA MET A 1 -32.20 -35.09 -48.28
C MET A 1 -32.59 -33.99 -49.28
N GLU A 2 -33.86 -33.83 -49.69
CA GLU A 2 -34.26 -32.79 -50.67
C GLU A 2 -34.23 -31.35 -50.13
N LEU A 3 -34.52 -31.12 -48.85
CA LEU A 3 -34.54 -29.77 -48.24
C LEU A 3 -33.17 -29.07 -48.23
N ALA A 4 -32.05 -29.83 -48.20
CA ALA A 4 -30.70 -29.26 -48.19
C ALA A 4 -30.27 -28.69 -49.56
N VAL A 5 -30.96 -29.10 -50.63
CA VAL A 5 -30.67 -28.68 -52.02
C VAL A 5 -31.62 -27.58 -52.47
N ASP A 6 -32.67 -27.28 -51.70
CA ASP A 6 -33.62 -26.21 -52.00
C ASP A 6 -32.93 -24.81 -51.93
N PRO A 7 -32.96 -24.02 -53.02
CA PRO A 7 -32.35 -22.69 -53.05
C PRO A 7 -32.95 -21.70 -52.05
N GLY A 8 -34.24 -21.84 -51.73
CA GLY A 8 -34.96 -21.03 -50.74
C GLY A 8 -34.51 -21.34 -49.32
N VAL A 9 -34.36 -22.63 -48.98
CA VAL A 9 -33.80 -23.08 -47.69
C VAL A 9 -32.35 -22.62 -47.54
N ARG A 10 -31.52 -22.75 -48.57
CA ARG A 10 -30.13 -22.27 -48.55
C ARG A 10 -30.05 -20.76 -48.33
N LYS A 11 -30.88 -19.98 -49.02
CA LYS A 11 -30.95 -18.52 -48.84
C LYS A 11 -31.39 -18.15 -47.42
N LEU A 12 -32.39 -18.85 -46.86
CA LEU A 12 -32.87 -18.60 -45.50
C LEU A 12 -31.78 -18.90 -44.46
N VAL A 13 -31.08 -20.02 -44.58
CA VAL A 13 -29.96 -20.38 -43.71
C VAL A 13 -28.86 -19.31 -43.79
N THR A 14 -28.48 -18.87 -44.99
CA THR A 14 -27.49 -17.78 -45.13
C THR A 14 -27.92 -16.48 -44.43
N VAL A 15 -29.19 -16.10 -44.57
CA VAL A 15 -29.73 -14.90 -43.90
C VAL A 15 -29.72 -15.05 -42.38
N GLN A 16 -30.13 -16.21 -41.86
CA GLN A 16 -30.11 -16.48 -40.42
C GLN A 16 -28.68 -16.48 -39.86
N THR A 17 -27.73 -17.09 -40.57
CA THR A 17 -26.31 -17.07 -40.18
C THR A 17 -25.78 -15.63 -40.12
N LEU A 18 -26.09 -14.80 -41.12
CA LEU A 18 -25.67 -13.39 -41.13
C LEU A 18 -26.27 -12.60 -39.97
N GLN A 19 -27.58 -12.72 -39.73
CA GLN A 19 -28.28 -12.04 -38.64
C GLN A 19 -27.74 -12.45 -37.27
N TRP A 20 -27.44 -13.75 -37.10
CA TRP A 20 -26.82 -14.26 -35.88
C TRP A 20 -25.41 -13.70 -35.67
N SER A 21 -24.56 -13.76 -36.71
CA SER A 21 -23.21 -13.20 -36.65
C SER A 21 -23.21 -11.70 -36.32
N GLU A 22 -24.10 -10.90 -36.93
CA GLU A 22 -24.25 -9.48 -36.62
C GLU A 22 -24.72 -9.22 -35.19
N MET A 23 -25.66 -10.02 -34.68
CA MET A 23 -26.13 -9.91 -33.31
C MET A 23 -25.02 -10.23 -32.30
N VAL A 24 -24.30 -11.34 -32.51
CA VAL A 24 -23.18 -11.77 -31.66
C VAL A 24 -22.08 -10.72 -31.64
N GLU A 25 -21.72 -10.16 -32.79
CA GLU A 25 -20.72 -9.10 -32.91
C GLU A 25 -21.12 -7.85 -32.13
N ARG A 26 -22.39 -7.44 -32.18
CA ARG A 26 -22.90 -6.28 -31.43
C ARG A 26 -22.87 -6.52 -29.93
N HIS A 27 -23.38 -7.65 -29.45
CA HIS A 27 -23.38 -7.96 -28.01
C HIS A 27 -21.95 -8.03 -27.46
N ARG A 28 -21.02 -8.66 -28.20
CA ARG A 28 -19.61 -8.73 -27.78
C ARG A 28 -18.96 -7.35 -27.68
N LYS A 29 -19.23 -6.44 -28.64
CA LYS A 29 -18.75 -5.05 -28.56
C LYS A 29 -19.28 -4.30 -27.34
N GLU A 30 -20.55 -4.49 -27.01
CA GLU A 30 -21.17 -3.90 -25.82
C GLU A 30 -20.56 -4.47 -24.53
N GLU A 31 -20.36 -5.79 -24.45
CA GLU A 31 -19.72 -6.48 -23.33
C GLU A 31 -18.28 -5.98 -23.13
N TRP A 32 -17.49 -5.83 -24.19
CA TRP A 32 -16.13 -5.31 -24.10
C TRP A 32 -16.05 -3.84 -23.73
N GLY A 33 -16.93 -3.00 -24.30
CA GLY A 33 -17.02 -1.59 -23.91
C GLY A 33 -17.27 -1.46 -22.41
N THR A 34 -18.17 -2.30 -21.88
CA THR A 34 -18.47 -2.37 -20.46
C THR A 34 -17.27 -2.88 -19.65
N MET A 35 -16.61 -3.95 -20.08
CA MET A 35 -15.44 -4.52 -19.40
C MET A 35 -14.27 -3.54 -19.32
N LYS A 36 -13.97 -2.83 -20.41
CA LYS A 36 -12.92 -1.79 -20.44
C LYS A 36 -13.21 -0.65 -19.47
N GLY A 37 -14.48 -0.22 -19.40
CA GLY A 37 -14.93 0.77 -18.41
C GLY A 37 -14.71 0.29 -16.97
N HIS A 38 -15.19 -0.92 -16.65
CA HIS A 38 -15.00 -1.51 -15.33
C HIS A 38 -13.53 -1.65 -14.95
N LEU A 39 -12.65 -2.01 -15.89
CA LEU A 39 -11.23 -2.19 -15.62
C LEU A 39 -10.54 -0.87 -15.25
N ALA A 40 -10.89 0.22 -15.93
CA ALA A 40 -10.40 1.56 -15.60
C ALA A 40 -10.89 2.01 -14.21
N GLU A 41 -12.17 1.80 -13.91
CA GLU A 41 -12.74 2.11 -12.59
C GLU A 41 -12.08 1.29 -11.47
N GLN A 42 -11.87 -0.01 -11.70
CA GLN A 42 -11.18 -0.89 -10.75
C GLN A 42 -9.75 -0.44 -10.50
N GLN A 43 -9.03 -0.01 -11.54
CA GLN A 43 -7.68 0.54 -11.39
C GLN A 43 -7.65 1.73 -10.43
N ASP A 44 -8.57 2.69 -10.62
CA ASP A 44 -8.62 3.90 -9.80
C ASP A 44 -9.04 3.60 -8.36
N ILE A 45 -10.00 2.70 -8.18
CA ILE A 45 -10.43 2.25 -6.84
C ILE A 45 -9.27 1.57 -6.10
N LEU A 46 -8.57 0.64 -6.75
CA LEU A 46 -7.46 -0.09 -6.12
C LEU A 46 -6.32 0.84 -5.72
N LYS A 47 -5.93 1.79 -6.59
CA LYS A 47 -4.93 2.80 -6.26
C LYS A 47 -5.35 3.64 -5.07
N ARG A 48 -6.59 4.14 -5.06
CA ARG A 48 -7.11 4.94 -3.95
C ARG A 48 -7.15 4.17 -2.63
N LEU A 49 -7.56 2.90 -2.66
CA LEU A 49 -7.57 2.05 -1.47
C LEU A 49 -6.15 1.82 -0.95
N MET A 50 -5.18 1.61 -1.85
CA MET A 50 -3.77 1.48 -1.50
C MET A 50 -3.26 2.76 -0.82
N GLU A 51 -3.48 3.93 -1.41
CA GLU A 51 -3.08 5.22 -0.82
C GLU A 51 -3.69 5.46 0.57
N LEU A 52 -4.98 5.15 0.75
CA LEU A 52 -5.66 5.26 2.04
C LEU A 52 -5.05 4.31 3.08
N ALA A 53 -4.76 3.07 2.69
CA ALA A 53 -4.11 2.09 3.57
C ALA A 53 -2.70 2.56 3.97
N GLN A 54 -1.91 3.05 3.01
CA GLN A 54 -0.56 3.56 3.24
C GLN A 54 -0.56 4.78 4.16
N ALA A 55 -1.49 5.73 3.95
CA ALA A 55 -1.66 6.89 4.83
C ALA A 55 -2.05 6.47 6.26
N SER A 56 -2.94 5.49 6.40
CA SER A 56 -3.32 4.93 7.71
C SER A 56 -2.12 4.30 8.42
N GLN A 57 -1.31 3.50 7.71
CA GLN A 57 -0.09 2.89 8.25
C GLN A 57 0.93 3.94 8.70
N MET A 58 1.13 5.01 7.92
CA MET A 58 2.03 6.11 8.30
C MET A 58 1.56 6.79 9.60
N LYS A 59 0.26 7.09 9.72
CA LYS A 59 -0.33 7.69 10.91
C LYS A 59 -0.19 6.80 12.16
N GLN A 60 -0.31 5.48 11.99
CA GLN A 60 -0.09 4.52 13.08
C GLN A 60 1.35 4.54 13.58
N VAL A 61 2.33 4.57 12.66
CA VAL A 61 3.75 4.69 13.00
C VAL A 61 4.04 6.01 13.71
N GLU A 62 3.47 7.12 13.25
CA GLU A 62 3.59 8.42 13.91
C GLU A 62 3.04 8.41 15.33
N THR A 63 1.84 7.85 15.52
CA THR A 63 1.22 7.71 16.84
C THR A 63 2.09 6.86 17.77
N LYS A 64 2.69 5.78 17.26
CA LYS A 64 3.64 4.95 18.01
C LYS A 64 4.88 5.76 18.40
N HIS A 65 5.47 6.50 17.46
CA HIS A 65 6.65 7.33 17.70
C HIS A 65 6.40 8.39 18.77
N GLU A 66 5.23 9.03 18.78
CA GLU A 66 4.84 9.97 19.83
C GLU A 66 4.76 9.33 21.21
N ARG A 67 4.22 8.10 21.31
CA ARG A 67 4.17 7.34 22.56
C ARG A 67 5.56 6.99 23.06
N GLU A 68 6.43 6.50 22.18
CA GLU A 68 7.82 6.16 22.52
C GLU A 68 8.59 7.38 23.06
N ILE A 69 8.39 8.56 22.48
CA ILE A 69 9.01 9.81 22.97
C ILE A 69 8.47 10.21 24.34
N LYS A 70 7.16 10.09 24.57
CA LYS A 70 6.55 10.35 25.89
C LYS A 70 7.11 9.39 26.96
N GLU A 71 7.25 8.12 26.63
CA GLU A 71 7.84 7.12 27.51
C GLU A 71 9.32 7.40 27.79
N LEU A 72 10.09 7.77 26.76
CA LEU A 72 11.49 8.15 26.90
C LEU A 72 11.64 9.33 27.87
N ASN A 73 10.87 10.40 27.67
CA ASN A 73 10.89 11.57 28.55
C ASN A 73 10.52 11.20 30.00
N THR A 74 9.51 10.35 30.17
CA THR A 74 9.11 9.86 31.51
C THR A 74 10.24 9.07 32.17
N ARG A 75 10.94 8.21 31.42
CA ARG A 75 12.11 7.46 31.92
C ARG A 75 13.24 8.40 32.32
N GLN A 76 13.56 9.39 31.51
CA GLN A 76 14.61 10.39 31.79
C GLN A 76 14.29 11.21 33.06
N ALA A 77 13.03 11.58 33.26
CA ALA A 77 12.57 12.24 34.48
C ALA A 77 12.76 11.34 35.72
N LYS A 78 12.37 10.05 35.63
CA LYS A 78 12.57 9.08 36.73
C LYS A 78 14.04 8.94 37.10
N VAL A 79 14.92 8.73 36.11
CA VAL A 79 16.38 8.65 36.31
C VAL A 79 16.92 9.90 36.99
N SER A 80 16.43 11.09 36.64
CA SER A 80 16.86 12.34 37.27
C SER A 80 16.46 12.42 38.75
N VAL A 81 15.23 12.00 39.08
CA VAL A 81 14.75 11.93 40.46
C VAL A 81 15.53 10.90 41.27
N GLU A 82 15.76 9.72 40.71
CA GLU A 82 16.54 8.65 41.34
C GLU A 82 17.99 9.09 41.59
N THR A 83 18.61 9.77 40.62
CA THR A 83 19.95 10.35 40.76
C THR A 83 20.02 11.34 41.94
N MET A 84 19.01 12.21 42.08
CA MET A 84 18.96 13.16 43.19
C MET A 84 18.81 12.46 44.54
N LYS A 85 17.95 11.44 44.62
CA LYS A 85 17.75 10.61 45.82
C LYS A 85 19.04 9.86 46.19
N GLU A 86 19.72 9.27 45.21
CA GLU A 86 20.98 8.53 45.40
C GLU A 86 22.05 9.43 46.01
N VAL A 87 22.30 10.61 45.43
CA VAL A 87 23.31 11.56 45.95
C VAL A 87 22.93 12.09 47.34
N THR A 88 21.64 12.34 47.58
CA THR A 88 21.17 12.85 48.87
C THR A 88 21.34 11.80 49.99
N ASN A 89 21.08 10.53 49.68
CA ASN A 89 21.15 9.42 50.63
C ASN A 89 22.54 8.79 50.75
N ASP A 90 23.50 9.24 49.93
CA ASP A 90 24.88 8.77 50.00
C ASP A 90 25.54 9.21 51.31
N LYS A 91 25.84 8.21 52.17
CA LYS A 91 26.47 8.41 53.49
C LYS A 91 27.97 8.71 53.38
N ALA A 92 28.61 8.46 52.23
CA ALA A 92 30.01 8.79 52.01
C ALA A 92 30.23 10.31 51.81
N LEU A 93 29.19 11.04 51.39
CA LEU A 93 29.22 12.50 51.21
C LEU A 93 28.78 13.18 52.50
N LYS A 94 29.73 13.74 53.25
CA LYS A 94 29.51 14.25 54.61
C LYS A 94 29.05 15.70 54.64
N THR A 95 29.41 16.49 53.63
CA THR A 95 29.08 17.91 53.56
C THR A 95 28.06 18.22 52.45
N LYS A 96 27.32 19.32 52.62
CA LYS A 96 26.43 19.83 51.58
C LYS A 96 27.19 20.14 50.28
N GLY A 97 28.38 20.73 50.38
CA GLY A 97 29.21 21.06 49.22
C GLY A 97 29.65 19.83 48.42
N GLU A 98 30.00 18.73 49.09
CA GLU A 98 30.31 17.45 48.42
C GLU A 98 29.11 16.88 47.69
N LYS A 99 27.92 16.90 48.31
CA LYS A 99 26.67 16.45 47.68
C LYS A 99 26.31 17.31 46.47
N ASP A 100 26.39 18.64 46.60
CA ASP A 100 26.09 19.57 45.50
C ASP A 100 27.07 19.38 44.33
N ARG A 101 28.37 19.20 44.61
CA ARG A 101 29.38 18.91 43.59
C ARG A 101 29.09 17.61 42.87
N ARG A 102 28.79 16.53 43.61
CA ARG A 102 28.48 15.21 43.04
C ARG A 102 27.19 15.22 42.23
N LEU A 103 26.17 15.93 42.69
CA LEU A 103 24.90 16.08 41.99
C LEU A 103 25.10 16.79 40.64
N LYS A 104 25.85 17.89 40.60
CA LYS A 104 26.16 18.62 39.35
C LYS A 104 26.86 17.73 38.33
N GLU A 105 27.86 16.96 38.76
CA GLU A 105 28.59 16.03 37.88
C GLU A 105 27.65 14.96 37.30
N LYS A 106 26.82 14.32 38.15
CA LYS A 106 25.85 13.33 37.68
C LYS A 106 24.78 13.95 36.76
N GLN A 107 24.31 15.16 37.04
CA GLN A 107 23.36 15.87 36.19
C GLN A 107 23.94 16.19 34.81
N GLN A 108 25.21 16.60 34.75
CA GLN A 108 25.90 16.83 33.47
C GLN A 108 26.00 15.53 32.67
N ASN A 109 26.38 14.43 33.32
CA ASN A 109 26.46 13.11 32.68
C ASN A 109 25.10 12.62 32.17
N ASN A 110 24.04 12.77 32.98
CA ASN A 110 22.67 12.43 32.59
C ASN A 110 22.20 13.27 31.41
N THR A 111 22.49 14.58 31.39
CA THR A 111 22.12 15.46 30.28
C THR A 111 22.75 15.00 28.96
N LYS A 112 24.04 14.65 28.98
CA LYS A 112 24.73 14.10 27.80
C LYS A 112 24.08 12.79 27.34
N LYS A 113 23.87 11.85 28.26
CA LYS A 113 23.23 10.57 27.97
C LYS A 113 21.82 10.74 27.38
N PHE A 114 21.01 11.63 27.93
CA PHE A 114 19.65 11.88 27.45
C PHE A 114 19.62 12.49 26.05
N MET A 115 20.59 13.36 25.73
CA MET A 115 20.75 13.91 24.38
C MET A 115 21.08 12.81 23.38
N ASP A 116 22.01 11.92 23.72
CA ASP A 116 22.39 10.79 22.85
C ASP A 116 21.23 9.81 22.64
N GLU A 117 20.48 9.48 23.69
CA GLU A 117 19.27 8.65 23.61
C GLU A 117 18.20 9.26 22.69
N ARG A 118 17.95 10.57 22.81
CA ARG A 118 17.00 11.29 21.95
C ARG A 118 17.45 11.32 20.50
N LYS A 119 18.75 11.55 20.26
CA LYS A 119 19.32 11.50 18.91
C LYS A 119 19.15 10.12 18.29
N TYR A 120 19.47 9.07 19.04
CA TYR A 120 19.31 7.70 18.58
C TYR A 120 17.84 7.35 18.31
N ALA A 121 16.92 7.75 19.20
CA ALA A 121 15.49 7.54 19.01
C ALA A 121 14.99 8.22 17.71
N LYS A 122 15.37 9.48 17.47
CA LYS A 122 15.01 10.20 16.25
C LYS A 122 15.53 9.49 14.99
N MET A 123 16.82 9.12 14.97
CA MET A 123 17.42 8.38 13.85
C MET A 123 16.71 7.05 13.58
N LYS A 124 16.31 6.33 14.64
CA LYS A 124 15.58 5.07 14.53
C LYS A 124 14.19 5.29 13.92
N GLN A 125 13.48 6.33 14.36
CA GLN A 125 12.15 6.69 13.87
C GLN A 125 12.19 7.10 12.39
N GLU A 126 13.16 7.92 11.99
CA GLU A 126 13.38 8.30 10.58
C GLU A 126 13.62 7.05 9.72
N LYS A 127 14.52 6.16 10.14
CA LYS A 127 14.81 4.91 9.42
C LYS A 127 13.59 3.98 9.31
N GLU A 128 12.73 3.93 10.33
CA GLU A 128 11.48 3.16 10.28
C GLU A 128 10.50 3.75 9.26
N LYS A 129 10.34 5.09 9.22
CA LYS A 129 9.51 5.77 8.22
C LYS A 129 10.03 5.57 6.81
N ASP A 130 11.33 5.69 6.59
CA ASP A 130 11.92 5.54 5.25
C ASP A 130 11.74 4.11 4.72
N LYS A 131 11.95 3.10 5.56
CA LYS A 131 11.66 1.71 5.19
C LYS A 131 10.19 1.50 4.83
N LEU A 132 9.28 2.13 5.56
CA LEU A 132 7.85 2.03 5.27
C LEU A 132 7.51 2.69 3.93
N LYS A 133 8.08 3.86 3.63
CA LYS A 133 7.90 4.54 2.34
C LYS A 133 8.40 3.71 1.16
N ILE A 134 9.60 3.13 1.28
CA ILE A 134 10.15 2.25 0.24
C ILE A 134 9.22 1.04 0.00
N LYS A 135 8.65 0.48 1.08
CA LYS A 135 7.66 -0.60 0.97
C LYS A 135 6.41 -0.14 0.24
N HIS A 136 5.89 1.03 0.58
CA HIS A 136 4.71 1.63 -0.06
C HIS A 136 4.91 1.92 -1.55
N GLU A 137 6.07 2.45 -1.93
CA GLU A 137 6.45 2.67 -3.33
C GLU A 137 6.45 1.35 -4.10
N LYS A 138 7.09 0.31 -3.58
CA LYS A 138 7.12 -1.02 -4.22
C LYS A 138 5.73 -1.64 -4.36
N GLU A 139 4.88 -1.56 -3.32
CA GLU A 139 3.51 -2.06 -3.35
C GLU A 139 2.66 -1.33 -4.40
N MET A 140 2.88 -0.03 -4.58
CA MET A 140 2.20 0.76 -5.62
C MET A 140 2.69 0.40 -7.02
N GLU A 141 4.01 0.24 -7.21
CA GLU A 141 4.59 -0.18 -8.48
C GLU A 141 4.09 -1.57 -8.90
N GLU A 142 4.05 -2.53 -7.98
CA GLU A 142 3.51 -3.86 -8.20
C GLU A 142 2.03 -3.81 -8.58
N LEU A 143 1.22 -3.04 -7.86
CA LEU A 143 -0.20 -2.86 -8.18
C LEU A 143 -0.39 -2.28 -9.59
N ILE A 144 0.35 -1.24 -9.96
CA ILE A 144 0.27 -0.63 -11.29
C ILE A 144 0.66 -1.63 -12.37
N ARG A 145 1.74 -2.39 -12.15
CA ARG A 145 2.19 -3.41 -13.09
C ARG A 145 1.13 -4.49 -13.28
N ASP A 146 0.57 -5.01 -12.20
CA ASP A 146 -0.40 -6.11 -12.26
C ASP A 146 -1.70 -5.66 -12.95
N VAL A 147 -2.15 -4.42 -12.71
CA VAL A 147 -3.28 -3.83 -13.44
C VAL A 147 -2.97 -3.64 -14.92
N ASN A 148 -1.77 -3.16 -15.27
CA ASN A 148 -1.38 -3.01 -16.67
C ASN A 148 -1.32 -4.35 -17.40
N ASN A 149 -0.82 -5.40 -16.76
CA ASN A 149 -0.80 -6.75 -17.31
C ASN A 149 -2.22 -7.27 -17.59
N LEU A 150 -3.17 -7.00 -16.68
CA LEU A 150 -4.58 -7.35 -16.91
C LEU A 150 -5.17 -6.59 -18.11
N ILE A 151 -4.89 -5.28 -18.22
CA ILE A 151 -5.31 -4.47 -19.38
C ILE A 151 -4.74 -5.03 -20.68
N GLU A 152 -3.47 -5.41 -20.68
CA GLU A 152 -2.80 -5.98 -21.86
C GLU A 152 -3.38 -7.33 -22.25
N MET A 153 -3.66 -8.20 -21.27
CA MET A 153 -4.33 -9.48 -21.49
C MET A 153 -5.68 -9.29 -22.21
N TYR A 154 -6.53 -8.38 -21.71
CA TYR A 154 -7.83 -8.10 -22.35
C TYR A 154 -7.70 -7.51 -23.77
N LYS A 155 -6.66 -6.70 -24.03
CA LYS A 155 -6.37 -6.21 -25.39
C LYS A 155 -5.94 -7.33 -26.33
N ASN A 156 -5.14 -8.28 -25.83
CA ASN A 156 -4.71 -9.42 -26.62
C ASN A 156 -5.89 -10.35 -26.95
N GLU A 157 -6.79 -10.59 -25.99
CA GLU A 157 -8.04 -11.33 -26.24
C GLU A 157 -8.92 -10.66 -27.31
N GLU A 158 -8.99 -9.32 -27.32
CA GLU A 158 -9.68 -8.56 -28.37
C GLU A 158 -9.04 -8.76 -29.76
N ILE A 159 -7.71 -8.69 -29.86
CA ILE A 159 -6.99 -8.89 -31.12
C ILE A 159 -7.13 -10.32 -31.64
N GLU A 160 -6.96 -11.32 -30.76
CA GLU A 160 -7.13 -12.73 -31.13
C GLU A 160 -8.52 -12.99 -31.70
N TYR A 161 -9.53 -12.34 -31.13
CA TYR A 161 -10.89 -12.42 -31.64
C TYR A 161 -11.08 -11.73 -32.99
N GLU A 162 -10.55 -10.52 -33.19
CA GLU A 162 -10.66 -9.83 -34.49
C GLU A 162 -10.07 -10.66 -35.64
N LEU A 163 -9.05 -11.46 -35.33
CA LEU A 163 -8.38 -12.38 -36.24
C LEU A 163 -9.11 -13.72 -36.39
N ALA A 164 -10.07 -14.04 -35.53
CA ALA A 164 -10.80 -15.29 -35.56
C ALA A 164 -11.82 -15.34 -36.74
N PRO A 165 -12.09 -16.52 -37.32
CA PRO A 165 -13.08 -16.65 -38.39
C PRO A 165 -14.48 -16.26 -37.92
N LYS A 166 -15.07 -15.22 -38.51
CA LYS A 166 -16.38 -14.66 -38.10
C LYS A 166 -17.60 -15.51 -38.50
N THR A 167 -17.39 -16.61 -39.20
CA THR A 167 -18.44 -17.56 -39.58
C THR A 167 -18.61 -18.62 -38.49
N GLU A 168 -19.24 -18.24 -37.38
CA GLU A 168 -19.74 -19.17 -36.37
C GLU A 168 -21.22 -19.45 -36.63
N PHE A 169 -21.59 -20.72 -36.85
CA PHE A 169 -22.98 -21.17 -36.89
C PHE A 169 -23.30 -21.89 -35.57
N PHE A 170 -24.44 -21.55 -34.95
CA PHE A 170 -24.92 -22.27 -33.77
C PHE A 170 -25.66 -23.53 -34.24
N ALA A 171 -25.08 -24.71 -34.02
CA ALA A 171 -25.67 -26.01 -34.32
C ALA A 171 -26.40 -26.59 -33.11
#